data_AF-A0A2P9GZ10-F1
#
_entry.id   AF-A0A2P9GZ10-F1
#
_cell.length_a   1.000
_cell.length_b   1.000
_cell.length_c   1.000
_cell.angle_alpha   90.00
_cell.angle_beta   90.00
_cell.angle_gamma   90.00
#
_symmetry.space_group_name_H-M   'P 1'
#
loop_
_entity.id
_entity.type
_entity.pdbx_description
1 polymer ?
#
loop_
_entity_poly.entity_id
_entity_poly.type
_entity_poly.pdbx_seq_one_letter_code
_entity_poly.pdbx_strand_id
1 'polypeptide(L)'
;MDLPKCAQVYKALADVERAFRSLNTVDLWVRPIHHRTADRVRARILLYMLVCHVEWDMREAWRELMFADSDQQVKKTRDPVAPAKRSKSALAKVARRTLDDSSPAHSLVSLLEELANFADNT
;
A
#
# COMPACT_ATOMS: atom_id res chain seq x y z
N MET A 1 5.45 1.15 -29.80
CA MET A 1 5.76 1.35 -28.37
C MET A 1 7.11 0.71 -28.07
N ASP A 2 7.94 1.37 -27.26
CA ASP A 2 9.25 0.85 -26.85
C ASP A 2 9.07 -0.38 -25.92
N LEU A 3 9.85 -1.44 -26.11
CA LEU A 3 9.69 -2.74 -25.42
C LEU A 3 9.73 -2.63 -23.89
N PRO A 4 10.65 -1.86 -23.28
CA PRO A 4 10.67 -1.65 -21.83
C PRO A 4 9.40 -0.94 -21.33
N LYS A 5 8.85 -0.01 -22.12
CA LYS A 5 7.62 0.71 -21.77
C LYS A 5 6.41 -0.22 -21.75
N CYS A 6 6.30 -1.13 -22.73
CA CYS A 6 5.28 -2.18 -22.72
C CYS A 6 5.38 -3.04 -21.45
N ALA A 7 6.59 -3.51 -21.10
CA ALA A 7 6.80 -4.32 -19.90
C ALA A 7 6.41 -3.58 -18.60
N GLN A 8 6.70 -2.29 -18.50
CA GLN A 8 6.26 -1.45 -17.37
C GLN A 8 4.74 -1.38 -17.24
N VAL A 9 4.03 -1.14 -18.36
CA VAL A 9 2.56 -1.04 -18.37
C VAL A 9 1.92 -2.36 -17.93
N TYR A 10 2.40 -3.49 -18.45
CA TYR A 10 1.90 -4.80 -18.01
C TYR A 10 2.19 -5.08 -16.54
N LYS A 11 3.37 -4.68 -16.03
CA LYS A 11 3.69 -4.81 -14.60
C LYS A 11 2.76 -3.99 -13.71
N ALA A 12 2.33 -2.81 -14.13
CA ALA A 12 1.40 -1.98 -13.36
C ALA A 12 0.04 -2.67 -13.16
N LEU A 13 -0.34 -3.62 -14.03
CA LEU A 13 -1.57 -4.40 -13.86
C LEU A 13 -1.53 -5.29 -12.60
N ALA A 14 -0.33 -5.73 -12.18
CA ALA A 14 -0.18 -6.49 -10.94
C ALA A 14 -0.54 -5.67 -9.69
N ASP A 15 -0.40 -4.34 -9.74
CA ASP A 15 -0.81 -3.48 -8.63
C ASP A 15 -2.34 -3.37 -8.57
N VAL A 16 -3.02 -3.36 -9.72
CA VAL A 16 -4.48 -3.46 -9.82
C VAL A 16 -4.97 -4.81 -9.28
N GLU A 17 -4.33 -5.91 -9.66
CA GLU A 17 -4.66 -7.24 -9.11
C GLU A 17 -4.45 -7.31 -7.60
N ARG A 18 -3.38 -6.69 -7.09
CA ARG A 18 -3.13 -6.62 -5.65
C ARG A 18 -4.23 -5.83 -4.94
N ALA A 19 -4.69 -4.73 -5.53
CA ALA A 19 -5.83 -3.97 -5.00
C ALA A 19 -7.11 -4.82 -4.98
N PHE A 20 -7.44 -5.52 -6.08
CA PHE A 20 -8.57 -6.45 -6.13
C PHE A 20 -8.42 -7.62 -5.15
N ARG A 21 -7.21 -8.12 -4.91
CA ARG A 21 -6.98 -9.14 -3.90
C ARG A 21 -7.20 -8.57 -2.50
N SER A 22 -6.70 -7.37 -2.20
CA SER A 22 -6.95 -6.71 -0.90
C SER A 22 -8.45 -6.54 -0.64
N LEU A 23 -9.18 -6.06 -1.66
CA LEU A 23 -10.64 -5.95 -1.67
C LEU A 23 -11.34 -7.27 -1.31
N ASN A 24 -10.83 -8.40 -1.80
CA ASN A 24 -11.46 -9.70 -1.62
C ASN A 24 -11.00 -10.47 -0.38
N THR A 25 -9.78 -10.24 0.11
CA THR A 25 -9.13 -11.17 1.07
C THR A 25 -8.69 -10.57 2.40
N VAL A 26 -8.33 -9.27 2.47
CA VAL A 26 -7.52 -8.80 3.61
C VAL A 26 -8.34 -8.00 4.64
N ASP A 27 -8.95 -6.85 4.35
CA ASP A 27 -9.27 -5.94 5.48
C ASP A 27 -10.65 -5.29 5.54
N LEU A 28 -11.64 -5.76 4.78
CA LEU A 28 -12.91 -5.01 4.76
C LEU A 28 -14.15 -5.88 4.62
N TRP A 29 -14.24 -6.98 5.37
CA TRP A 29 -15.51 -7.70 5.57
C TRP A 29 -16.32 -8.00 4.30
N VAL A 30 -15.74 -8.17 3.11
CA VAL A 30 -16.41 -8.81 1.93
C VAL A 30 -16.70 -10.29 2.21
N ARG A 31 -16.96 -10.65 3.47
CA ARG A 31 -17.85 -11.77 3.74
C ARG A 31 -19.14 -11.54 2.96
N PRO A 32 -19.85 -12.61 2.57
CA PRO A 32 -21.15 -12.49 1.94
C PRO A 32 -22.15 -11.79 2.87
N ILE A 33 -22.15 -10.46 2.90
CA ILE A 33 -23.36 -9.72 3.26
C ILE A 33 -24.20 -9.86 2.01
N HIS A 34 -25.21 -10.71 2.09
CA HIS A 34 -26.13 -10.96 1.01
C HIS A 34 -26.95 -9.70 0.76
N HIS A 35 -26.37 -8.75 0.03
CA HIS A 35 -27.10 -7.60 -0.48
C HIS A 35 -28.10 -8.11 -1.51
N ARG A 36 -29.38 -7.97 -1.20
CA ARG A 36 -30.46 -8.46 -2.07
C ARG A 36 -30.89 -7.42 -3.12
N THR A 37 -30.34 -6.20 -3.06
CA THR A 37 -30.68 -5.11 -3.99
C THR A 37 -29.42 -4.60 -4.69
N ALA A 38 -29.57 -4.29 -5.99
CA ALA A 38 -28.48 -3.80 -6.83
C ALA A 38 -27.83 -2.53 -6.28
N ASP A 39 -28.61 -1.63 -5.68
CA ASP A 39 -28.10 -0.36 -5.13
C ASP A 39 -27.16 -0.58 -3.94
N ARG A 40 -27.47 -1.53 -3.05
CA ARG A 40 -26.60 -1.83 -1.91
C ARG A 40 -25.29 -2.48 -2.35
N VAL A 41 -25.32 -3.31 -3.40
CA VAL A 41 -24.11 -3.88 -4.01
C VAL A 41 -23.24 -2.76 -4.58
N ARG A 42 -23.84 -1.86 -5.39
CA ARG A 42 -23.14 -0.72 -6.01
C ARG A 42 -22.52 0.22 -4.97
N ALA A 43 -23.29 0.62 -3.97
CA ALA A 43 -22.82 1.50 -2.90
C ALA A 43 -21.64 0.87 -2.13
N ARG A 44 -21.69 -0.44 -1.90
CA ARG A 44 -20.62 -1.15 -1.21
C ARG A 44 -19.33 -1.24 -2.03
N ILE A 45 -19.44 -1.56 -3.32
CA ILE A 45 -18.27 -1.55 -4.23
C ILE A 45 -17.63 -0.15 -4.24
N LEU A 46 -18.45 0.90 -4.32
CA LEU A 46 -17.97 2.28 -4.26
C LEU A 46 -17.21 2.58 -2.96
N LEU A 47 -17.78 2.22 -1.80
CA LEU A 47 -17.12 2.43 -0.51
C LEU A 47 -15.78 1.70 -0.44
N TYR A 48 -15.69 0.47 -0.96
CA TYR A 48 -14.42 -0.25 -0.96
C TYR A 48 -13.38 0.33 -1.89
N MET A 49 -13.78 0.77 -3.09
CA MET A 49 -12.88 1.50 -3.98
C MET A 49 -12.35 2.76 -3.30
N LEU A 50 -13.21 3.49 -2.56
CA LEU A 50 -12.80 4.67 -1.81
C LEU A 50 -11.81 4.32 -0.69
N VAL A 51 -12.09 3.29 0.11
CA VAL A 51 -11.19 2.88 1.19
C VAL A 51 -9.84 2.43 0.64
N CYS A 52 -9.81 1.64 -0.44
CA CYS A 52 -8.54 1.26 -1.08
C CYS A 52 -7.76 2.46 -1.62
N HIS A 53 -8.45 3.48 -2.13
CA HIS A 53 -7.80 4.70 -2.59
C HIS A 53 -7.18 5.48 -1.43
N VAL A 54 -7.93 5.70 -0.36
CA VAL A 54 -7.44 6.39 0.85
C VAL A 54 -6.28 5.62 1.47
N GLU A 55 -6.38 4.29 1.59
CA GLU A 55 -5.29 3.46 2.10
C GLU A 55 -4.02 3.60 1.25
N TRP A 56 -4.16 3.63 -0.07
CA TRP A 56 -3.04 3.85 -0.98
C TRP A 56 -2.39 5.22 -0.78
N ASP A 57 -3.20 6.29 -0.69
CA ASP A 57 -2.72 7.65 -0.45
C ASP A 57 -1.96 7.74 0.89
N MET A 58 -2.50 7.15 1.95
CA MET A 58 -1.86 7.11 3.28
C MET A 58 -0.52 6.37 3.24
N ARG A 59 -0.46 5.23 2.54
CA ARG A 59 0.78 4.45 2.38
C ARG A 59 1.83 5.21 1.58
N GLU A 60 1.43 6.03 0.62
CA GLU A 60 2.36 6.87 -0.14
C GLU A 60 2.87 8.03 0.71
N ALA A 61 1.97 8.73 1.42
CA ALA A 61 2.31 9.86 2.26
C ALA A 61 3.21 9.47 3.46
N TRP A 62 2.98 8.30 4.06
CA TRP A 62 3.72 7.84 5.25
C TRP A 62 4.79 6.80 4.96
N ARG A 63 5.16 6.64 3.68
CA ARG A 63 6.16 5.67 3.21
C ARG A 63 7.47 5.71 4.01
N GLU A 64 7.89 6.89 4.44
CA GLU A 64 9.11 7.09 5.21
C GLU A 64 9.03 6.52 6.64
N LEU A 65 7.88 6.65 7.28
CA LEU A 65 7.57 6.12 8.62
C LEU A 65 7.34 4.61 8.60
N MET A 66 6.98 4.07 7.44
CA MET A 66 6.59 2.67 7.30
C MET A 66 7.76 1.77 6.87
N PHE A 67 7.55 0.45 6.98
CA PHE A 67 8.36 -0.60 6.33
C PHE A 67 8.20 -0.60 4.80
N ALA A 68 8.38 0.56 4.19
CA ALA A 68 8.38 0.76 2.76
C ALA A 68 9.72 1.36 2.32
N ASP A 69 10.14 0.96 1.12
CA ASP A 69 11.27 1.59 0.46
C ASP A 69 10.85 3.00 0.05
N SER A 70 11.57 4.02 0.51
CA SER A 70 11.32 5.44 0.21
C SER A 70 11.89 5.85 -1.15
N ASP A 71 12.88 5.13 -1.68
CA ASP A 71 13.55 5.49 -2.94
C ASP A 71 12.69 5.14 -4.17
N GLN A 72 11.67 5.96 -4.44
CA GLN A 72 10.76 5.75 -5.58
C GLN A 72 11.39 6.14 -6.92
N GLN A 73 12.35 7.06 -6.93
CA GLN A 73 12.93 7.57 -8.18
C GLN A 73 13.73 6.48 -8.88
N VAL A 74 14.51 5.69 -8.12
CA VAL A 74 15.25 4.55 -8.68
C VAL A 74 14.31 3.48 -9.25
N LYS A 75 13.08 3.34 -8.73
CA LYS A 75 12.10 2.41 -9.32
C LYS A 75 11.63 2.82 -10.71
N LYS A 76 11.55 4.12 -11.00
CA LYS A 76 11.07 4.63 -12.29
C LYS A 76 12.06 4.40 -13.44
N THR A 77 13.35 4.39 -13.12
CA THR A 77 14.45 4.27 -14.10
C THR A 77 15.03 2.87 -14.19
N ARG A 78 14.63 1.95 -13.30
CA ARG A 78 15.10 0.57 -13.29
C ARG A 78 14.63 -0.19 -14.54
N ASP A 79 15.48 -1.09 -15.03
CA ASP A 79 15.09 -2.13 -15.97
C ASP A 79 13.83 -2.87 -15.47
N PRO A 80 12.71 -2.80 -16.23
CA PRO A 80 11.46 -3.41 -15.84
C PRO A 80 11.49 -4.94 -15.88
N VAL A 81 12.44 -5.59 -16.55
CA VAL A 81 12.50 -7.05 -16.65
C VAL A 81 13.43 -7.64 -15.58
N ALA A 82 14.46 -6.91 -15.17
CA ALA A 82 15.39 -7.35 -14.14
C ALA A 82 14.69 -7.58 -12.77
N PRO A 83 15.16 -8.55 -11.96
CA PRO A 83 14.62 -8.82 -10.61
C PRO A 83 14.66 -7.57 -9.74
N ALA A 84 13.64 -7.34 -8.91
CA ALA A 84 13.57 -6.20 -8.00
C ALA A 84 14.66 -6.28 -6.90
N LYS A 85 15.27 -5.14 -6.57
CA LYS A 85 16.32 -4.95 -5.56
C LYS A 85 15.86 -3.80 -4.68
N ARG A 86 15.83 -4.03 -3.37
CA ARG A 86 15.51 -3.02 -2.36
C ARG A 86 16.68 -2.05 -2.22
N SER A 87 16.39 -0.79 -1.88
CA SER A 87 17.42 0.20 -1.59
C SER A 87 18.21 -0.16 -0.33
N LYS A 88 19.39 0.46 -0.16
CA LYS A 88 20.20 0.28 1.05
C LYS A 88 19.48 0.77 2.31
N SER A 89 18.76 1.89 2.20
CA SER A 89 17.97 2.45 3.30
C SER A 89 16.81 1.54 3.67
N ALA A 90 16.13 0.93 2.69
CA ALA A 90 15.08 -0.04 2.97
C ALA A 90 15.62 -1.29 3.69
N LEU A 91 16.79 -1.79 3.28
CA LEU A 91 17.44 -2.93 3.95
C LEU A 91 17.87 -2.57 5.39
N ALA A 92 18.44 -1.39 5.60
CA ALA A 92 18.78 -0.89 6.93
C ALA A 92 17.55 -0.75 7.82
N LYS A 93 16.45 -0.18 7.30
CA LYS A 93 15.16 -0.04 8.00
C LYS A 93 14.60 -1.40 8.42
N VAL A 94 14.67 -2.41 7.55
CA VAL A 94 14.24 -3.77 7.88
C VAL A 94 15.13 -4.41 8.95
N ALA A 95 16.44 -4.25 8.85
CA ALA A 95 17.39 -4.84 9.79
C ALA A 95 17.28 -4.22 11.19
N ARG A 96 17.19 -2.89 11.27
CA ARG A 96 17.13 -2.17 12.54
C ARG A 96 15.73 -2.12 13.15
N ARG A 97 14.69 -2.18 12.31
CA ARG A 97 13.27 -1.96 12.68
C ARG A 97 12.99 -0.59 13.31
N THR A 98 13.91 0.36 13.19
CA THR A 98 13.76 1.76 13.62
C THR A 98 14.21 2.71 12.50
N LEU A 99 13.71 3.94 12.55
CA LEU A 99 14.10 5.09 11.72
C LEU A 99 15.34 5.79 12.27
N ASP A 100 15.93 6.68 11.47
CA ASP A 100 17.23 7.28 11.72
C ASP A 100 17.28 8.11 13.02
N ASP A 101 16.13 8.61 13.45
CA ASP A 101 15.87 9.27 14.73
C ASP A 101 15.66 8.29 15.91
N SER A 102 15.83 6.99 15.68
CA SER A 102 15.58 5.88 16.61
C SER A 102 14.09 5.60 16.93
N SER A 103 13.15 6.29 16.26
CA SER A 103 11.73 5.97 16.36
C SER A 103 11.43 4.60 15.71
N PRO A 104 10.39 3.87 16.17
CA PRO A 104 10.03 2.58 15.57
C PRO A 104 9.64 2.74 14.09
N ALA A 105 9.96 1.75 13.26
CA ALA A 105 9.39 1.66 11.91
C ALA A 105 8.04 0.94 11.96
N HIS A 106 7.06 1.43 11.21
CA HIS A 106 5.67 0.98 11.36
C HIS A 106 5.14 0.15 10.18
N SER A 107 4.19 -0.72 10.48
CA SER A 107 3.14 -1.13 9.53
C SER A 107 2.04 -0.08 9.48
N LEU A 108 1.11 -0.16 8.52
CA LEU A 108 -0.01 0.81 8.48
C LEU A 108 -0.85 0.72 9.76
N VAL A 109 -1.16 -0.51 10.20
CA VAL A 109 -1.95 -0.78 11.39
C VAL A 109 -1.27 -0.21 12.63
N SER A 110 0.00 -0.55 12.87
CA SER A 110 0.73 -0.06 14.04
C SER A 110 0.94 1.46 14.03
N LEU A 111 1.00 2.11 12.87
CA LEU A 111 1.06 3.57 12.77
C LEU A 111 -0.28 4.20 13.16
N LEU A 112 -1.39 3.64 12.67
CA LEU A 112 -2.72 4.10 13.03
C LEU A 112 -3.03 3.91 14.51
N GLU A 113 -2.62 2.80 15.10
CA GLU A 113 -2.75 2.55 16.55
C GLU A 113 -1.98 3.59 17.37
N GLU A 114 -0.76 3.93 16.97
CA GLU A 114 0.02 4.96 17.66
C GLU A 114 -0.61 6.35 17.51
N LEU A 115 -1.06 6.72 16.31
CA LEU A 115 -1.77 7.99 16.09
C LEU A 115 -3.08 8.08 16.88
N ALA A 116 -3.81 6.98 17.02
CA ALA A 116 -5.02 6.92 17.84
C ALA A 116 -4.71 7.25 19.31
N ASN A 117 -3.64 6.70 19.87
CA ASN A 117 -3.21 7.02 21.24
C ASN A 117 -2.86 8.50 21.43
N PHE A 118 -2.35 9.18 20.40
CA PHE A 118 -2.11 10.62 20.48
C PHE A 118 -3.41 11.43 20.46
N ALA A 119 -4.39 11.03 19.63
CA ALA A 119 -5.67 11.71 19.53
C ALA A 119 -6.53 11.58 20.80
N ASP A 120 -6.45 10.46 21.51
CA ASP A 120 -7.19 10.21 22.76
C ASP A 120 -6.61 10.97 23.98
N ASN A 121 -5.36 11.43 23.89
CA ASN A 121 -4.66 12.17 24.96
C ASN A 121 -4.76 13.71 24.81
N THR A 122 -5.55 14.18 23.84
CA THR A 122 -5.92 15.60 23.64
C THR A 122 -7.38 15.83 23.95
#